data_AF-A0A5D2W9T0-F1
#
_entry.id   AF-A0A5D2W9T0-F1
#
_cell.length_a   1.000
_cell.length_b   1.000
_cell.length_c   1.000
_cell.angle_alpha   90.00
_cell.angle_beta   90.00
_cell.angle_gamma   90.00
#
_symmetry.space_group_name_H-M   'P 1'
#
loop_
_entity.id
_entity.type
_entity.pdbx_description
1 polymer ?
#
loop_
_entity_poly.entity_id
_entity_poly.type
_entity_poly.pdbx_seq_one_letter_code
_entity_poly.pdbx_strand_id
1 'polypeptide(L)'
;MGKGSKRKHQKKIDESIDSESETQSQGLSTLLDPPKPKKARKVVPDSDLCLVGPPIAPAEARQRWPHRYQSKNKVKKQAVIEASNDEENEVLQAKNHYVEAIVDGCGYKLGDNAYVKAEDGNLDYIARIVEFFETVDQEPFFKAQWFYRAEDTVINKDNAHLIDKRRVFLSDIHDDNPLNCIISKVEIAEIAPDNDSAAKESRIPDSGLYYNMKYSLQHLTFKNIFTEISKKDSGTSSVVSSECGSNNTSSEVQRFDNSQKYLLDLYSGCGAMSTGLCMGASLAGIKLVTKWAVDINSFACKSLQWNHPETKVRNEAAEDFLCLLKEWEKLCQKFSLLELNKPSETVSSETGEEDDDDDDGQGCEEEKEQEQEKERQDDSSSEDSSEEFEVERLLDICFGDPDKAKKRGLYFKVRWKGYDKSYDTWEPIEGLSNCEERLKEFVSKGYKSNILPLPGSVYFICGGPPCQGVSGFNRFRNSNAPLEDVKNKQLVVYMDTIEHLKPRYVLMENVVDILKFAKGFLGQYAVGRLVSMNYQARMGMMAAGSYGVPQFRMRVFLWGSHPSEKLPQYPLPTHEVFSRGGVPNEFELESALTLADAISDLPQVNNDESRDQRNYGTT
;
A
#
# COMPACT_ATOMS: atom_id res chain seq x y z
N MET A 1 -2.21 7.71 -61.00
CA MET A 1 -1.62 8.38 -59.82
C MET A 1 -2.18 7.72 -58.57
N GLY A 2 -1.43 7.50 -57.48
CA GLY A 2 -2.01 6.88 -56.27
C GLY A 2 -1.10 6.22 -55.22
N LYS A 3 0.21 6.06 -55.44
CA LYS A 3 1.12 5.42 -54.45
C LYS A 3 1.70 6.37 -53.38
N GLY A 4 1.32 7.65 -53.38
CA GLY A 4 1.88 8.68 -52.47
C GLY A 4 1.19 8.86 -51.11
N SER A 5 -0.10 8.53 -50.96
CA SER A 5 -0.84 8.88 -49.73
C SER A 5 -0.58 7.96 -48.54
N LYS A 6 -0.44 6.65 -48.74
CA LYS A 6 -0.34 5.69 -47.61
C LYS A 6 0.88 5.95 -46.71
N ARG A 7 2.04 6.30 -47.28
CA ARG A 7 3.25 6.68 -46.50
C ARG A 7 3.09 7.96 -45.68
N LYS A 8 2.29 8.94 -46.13
CA LYS A 8 2.01 10.17 -45.37
C LYS A 8 0.97 9.98 -44.26
N HIS A 9 0.11 8.97 -44.34
CA HIS A 9 -0.79 8.62 -43.24
C HIS A 9 -0.08 7.80 -42.17
N GLN A 10 0.71 6.79 -42.54
CA GLN A 10 1.51 6.03 -41.58
C GLN A 10 2.40 6.96 -40.74
N LYS A 11 3.19 7.83 -41.40
CA LYS A 11 4.08 8.76 -40.70
C LYS A 11 3.37 9.74 -39.77
N LYS A 12 2.11 10.13 -40.07
CA LYS A 12 1.31 10.99 -39.18
C LYS A 12 0.73 10.25 -37.97
N ILE A 13 0.49 8.95 -38.10
CA ILE A 13 0.06 8.10 -36.99
C ILE A 13 1.26 7.86 -36.07
N ASP A 14 2.41 7.50 -36.64
CA ASP A 14 3.68 7.35 -35.93
C ASP A 14 4.04 8.65 -35.16
N GLU A 15 4.04 9.82 -35.83
CA GLU A 15 4.29 11.14 -35.21
C GLU A 15 3.29 11.51 -34.09
N SER A 16 2.04 11.02 -34.15
CA SER A 16 1.06 11.25 -33.06
C SER A 16 1.30 10.37 -31.84
N ILE A 17 1.69 9.11 -32.06
CA ILE A 17 2.04 8.14 -31.01
C ILE A 17 3.37 8.49 -30.34
N ASP A 18 4.35 9.00 -31.11
CA ASP A 18 5.61 9.52 -30.56
C ASP A 18 5.32 10.63 -29.52
N SER A 19 4.39 11.56 -29.80
CA SER A 19 4.07 12.68 -28.88
C SER A 19 3.39 12.27 -27.55
N GLU A 20 2.54 11.24 -27.58
CA GLU A 20 1.89 10.72 -26.36
C GLU A 20 2.79 9.78 -25.55
N SER A 21 3.86 9.24 -26.14
CA SER A 21 4.77 8.30 -25.45
C SER A 21 5.99 8.98 -24.82
N GLU A 22 6.58 10.00 -25.45
CA GLU A 22 7.62 10.84 -24.81
C GLU A 22 7.11 11.48 -23.51
N THR A 23 5.84 11.90 -23.49
CA THR A 23 5.19 12.46 -22.29
C THR A 23 4.80 11.41 -21.24
N GLN A 24 5.01 10.11 -21.48
CA GLN A 24 4.74 9.02 -20.53
C GLN A 24 6.00 8.55 -19.78
N SER A 25 7.15 8.42 -20.44
CA SER A 25 8.41 8.05 -19.78
C SER A 25 8.98 9.15 -18.88
N GLN A 26 8.86 10.42 -19.30
CA GLN A 26 9.33 11.59 -18.54
C GLN A 26 8.70 11.72 -17.14
N GLY A 27 7.49 11.18 -16.93
CA GLY A 27 6.76 11.30 -15.66
C GLY A 27 7.36 10.50 -14.51
N LEU A 28 8.17 9.46 -14.78
CA LEU A 28 8.95 8.78 -13.75
C LEU A 28 10.37 9.34 -13.66
N SER A 29 10.94 9.86 -14.75
CA SER A 29 12.25 10.54 -14.74
C SER A 29 12.27 11.68 -13.72
N THR A 30 11.26 12.56 -13.70
CA THR A 30 11.19 13.67 -12.74
C THR A 30 10.92 13.28 -11.29
N LEU A 31 10.68 11.98 -11.01
CA LEU A 31 10.57 11.39 -9.66
C LEU A 31 11.75 10.44 -9.32
N LEU A 32 12.56 10.09 -10.32
CA LEU A 32 13.71 9.19 -10.25
C LEU A 32 14.99 9.81 -10.79
N ASP A 33 15.04 11.14 -10.92
CA ASP A 33 16.26 11.86 -11.31
C ASP A 33 17.39 11.34 -10.42
N PRO A 34 18.48 10.79 -11.00
CA PRO A 34 19.54 10.19 -10.22
C PRO A 34 20.04 11.25 -9.23
N PRO A 35 20.15 10.90 -7.93
CA PRO A 35 20.48 11.87 -6.91
C PRO A 35 21.82 12.45 -7.29
N LYS A 36 21.83 13.76 -7.59
CA LYS A 36 23.10 14.47 -7.79
C LYS A 36 23.98 14.14 -6.59
N PRO A 37 25.25 13.74 -6.79
CA PRO A 37 26.11 13.33 -5.70
C PRO A 37 26.06 14.41 -4.62
N LYS A 38 25.80 14.02 -3.37
CA LYS A 38 25.60 14.97 -2.26
C LYS A 38 26.95 15.57 -1.87
N LYS A 39 27.48 16.41 -2.74
CA LYS A 39 28.81 17.04 -2.67
C LYS A 39 28.77 18.10 -1.58
N ALA A 40 29.11 17.69 -0.36
CA ALA A 40 29.24 18.62 0.75
C ALA A 40 30.34 19.66 0.45
N ARG A 41 30.09 20.91 0.87
CA ARG A 41 30.96 22.04 0.53
C ARG A 41 32.21 22.05 1.42
N LYS A 42 33.41 22.17 0.82
CA LYS A 42 34.68 22.38 1.56
C LYS A 42 34.55 23.62 2.46
N VAL A 43 34.76 23.44 3.77
CA VAL A 43 34.83 24.51 4.78
C VAL A 43 36.27 25.01 4.88
N VAL A 44 36.47 26.32 5.13
CA VAL A 44 37.83 26.85 5.42
C VAL A 44 38.25 26.30 6.79
N PRO A 45 39.45 25.68 6.94
CA PRO A 45 39.76 24.96 8.17
C PRO A 45 39.91 25.89 9.38
N ASP A 46 39.26 25.53 10.49
CA ASP A 46 39.86 25.72 11.81
C ASP A 46 40.79 24.52 12.10
N SER A 47 41.73 24.68 13.03
CA SER A 47 43.04 24.00 12.92
C SER A 47 43.13 22.49 13.26
N ASP A 48 42.04 21.81 13.61
CA ASP A 48 42.08 20.51 14.30
C ASP A 48 41.44 19.34 13.51
N LEU A 49 41.80 19.18 12.23
CA LEU A 49 41.40 18.05 11.37
C LEU A 49 42.50 16.98 11.31
N CYS A 50 42.28 15.79 11.87
CA CYS A 50 43.24 14.68 11.69
C CYS A 50 42.59 13.28 11.64
N LEU A 51 43.18 12.39 10.84
CA LEU A 51 42.94 10.95 10.89
C LEU A 51 43.75 10.35 12.04
N VAL A 52 43.13 9.54 12.90
CA VAL A 52 43.69 9.17 14.21
C VAL A 52 44.02 7.68 14.30
N GLY A 53 45.13 7.39 14.98
CA GLY A 53 45.62 6.03 15.21
C GLY A 53 46.48 5.48 14.05
N PRO A 54 46.97 4.23 14.19
CA PRO A 54 47.70 3.57 13.12
C PRO A 54 46.77 3.28 11.93
N PRO A 55 47.25 3.38 10.68
CA PRO A 55 46.50 2.92 9.52
C PRO A 55 46.06 1.45 9.65
N ILE A 56 44.87 1.13 9.15
CA ILE A 56 44.40 -0.24 8.99
C ILE A 56 45.39 -1.01 8.11
N ALA A 57 45.70 -2.25 8.50
CA ALA A 57 46.72 -3.06 7.84
C ALA A 57 46.45 -3.15 6.31
N PRO A 58 47.45 -2.91 5.43
CA PRO A 58 47.20 -2.82 3.99
C PRO A 58 46.54 -4.06 3.36
N ALA A 59 46.72 -5.25 3.92
CA ALA A 59 46.05 -6.47 3.47
C ALA A 59 44.55 -6.46 3.83
N GLU A 60 44.21 -6.08 5.06
CA GLU A 60 42.83 -5.94 5.55
C GLU A 60 42.09 -4.83 4.80
N ALA A 61 42.72 -3.66 4.62
CA ALA A 61 42.13 -2.55 3.89
C ALA A 61 41.84 -2.91 2.42
N ARG A 62 42.74 -3.68 1.77
CA ARG A 62 42.52 -4.20 0.40
C ARG A 62 41.45 -5.29 0.34
N GLN A 63 41.23 -6.04 1.42
CA GLN A 63 40.16 -7.03 1.50
C GLN A 63 38.78 -6.38 1.71
N ARG A 64 38.70 -5.36 2.58
CA ARG A 64 37.44 -4.64 2.87
C ARG A 64 37.04 -3.69 1.75
N TRP A 65 38.00 -2.97 1.16
CA TRP A 65 37.74 -1.91 0.17
C TRP A 65 38.59 -2.09 -1.11
N PRO A 66 38.46 -3.23 -1.82
CA PRO A 66 39.30 -3.54 -2.99
C PRO A 66 39.20 -2.49 -4.12
N HIS A 67 38.07 -1.79 -4.23
CA HIS A 67 37.85 -0.72 -5.21
C HIS A 67 38.76 0.51 -5.02
N ARG A 68 39.27 0.73 -3.80
CA ARG A 68 40.16 1.84 -3.43
C ARG A 68 41.63 1.65 -3.82
N TYR A 69 42.01 0.43 -4.18
CA TYR A 69 43.40 -0.02 -4.23
C TYR A 69 43.78 -0.62 -5.59
N GLN A 70 43.12 -0.17 -6.66
CA GLN A 70 43.31 -0.73 -8.00
C GLN A 70 44.64 -0.30 -8.62
N SER A 71 45.22 -1.17 -9.46
CA SER A 71 46.41 -0.80 -10.24
C SER A 71 46.04 0.15 -11.38
N LYS A 72 46.88 1.16 -11.66
CA LYS A 72 46.68 2.20 -12.69
C LYS A 72 46.34 1.64 -14.09
N ASN A 73 46.74 0.40 -14.39
CA ASN A 73 46.42 -0.27 -15.66
C ASN A 73 45.00 -0.86 -15.73
N LYS A 74 44.32 -1.10 -14.60
CA LYS A 74 42.90 -1.51 -14.59
C LYS A 74 41.97 -0.31 -14.69
N VAL A 75 42.25 0.77 -13.96
CA VAL A 75 41.47 2.03 -14.00
C VAL A 75 41.31 2.54 -15.43
N LYS A 76 42.40 2.59 -16.22
CA LYS A 76 42.35 2.96 -17.65
C LYS A 76 41.55 2.01 -18.53
N LYS A 77 41.35 0.75 -18.13
CA LYS A 77 40.59 -0.24 -18.91
C LYS A 77 39.11 -0.20 -18.54
N GLN A 78 38.80 0.12 -17.28
CA GLN A 78 37.47 0.40 -16.77
C GLN A 78 36.89 1.66 -17.44
N ALA A 79 37.64 2.77 -17.41
CA ALA A 79 37.26 4.06 -18.00
C ALA A 79 37.07 4.04 -19.54
N VAL A 80 37.59 3.03 -20.25
CA VAL A 80 37.38 2.85 -21.70
C VAL A 80 36.13 2.02 -22.01
N ILE A 81 35.62 1.26 -21.04
CA ILE A 81 34.40 0.46 -21.17
C ILE A 81 33.17 1.25 -20.67
N GLU A 82 33.34 2.09 -19.65
CA GLU A 82 32.26 2.87 -19.04
C GLU A 82 31.95 4.19 -19.79
N ALA A 83 32.80 4.61 -20.75
CA ALA A 83 32.63 5.84 -21.53
C ALA A 83 31.43 5.88 -22.51
N SER A 84 30.43 4.99 -22.34
CA SER A 84 29.24 4.93 -23.19
C SER A 84 27.90 5.10 -22.45
N ASN A 85 27.87 5.23 -21.12
CA ASN A 85 26.69 5.68 -20.35
C ASN A 85 27.10 6.22 -18.97
N ASP A 86 26.45 7.33 -18.59
CA ASP A 86 26.50 8.06 -17.30
C ASP A 86 27.79 8.84 -16.94
N GLU A 87 27.59 10.09 -16.47
CA GLU A 87 28.65 11.04 -16.10
C GLU A 87 29.29 10.70 -14.72
N GLU A 88 30.49 10.14 -14.77
CA GLU A 88 31.60 10.30 -13.80
C GLU A 88 31.28 10.28 -12.28
N ASN A 89 31.23 9.08 -11.70
CA ASN A 89 31.62 8.86 -10.30
C ASN A 89 33.02 8.22 -10.24
N GLU A 90 34.07 9.05 -10.44
CA GLU A 90 35.47 8.58 -10.38
C GLU A 90 35.82 8.14 -8.94
N VAL A 91 36.06 6.83 -8.76
CA VAL A 91 36.31 6.25 -7.43
C VAL A 91 37.67 6.69 -6.89
N LEU A 92 37.67 7.58 -5.90
CA LEU A 92 38.87 8.07 -5.22
C LEU A 92 39.72 6.90 -4.69
N GLN A 93 40.99 6.88 -5.08
CA GLN A 93 41.94 5.84 -4.66
C GLN A 93 42.55 6.21 -3.30
N ALA A 94 42.63 5.23 -2.41
CA ALA A 94 43.15 5.43 -1.06
C ALA A 94 44.63 5.04 -0.96
N LYS A 95 45.38 5.85 -0.21
CA LYS A 95 46.72 5.53 0.29
C LYS A 95 46.61 4.66 1.54
N ASN A 96 45.84 5.11 2.53
CA ASN A 96 45.63 4.47 3.83
C ASN A 96 44.14 4.53 4.24
N HIS A 97 43.68 3.56 5.04
CA HIS A 97 42.39 3.64 5.75
C HIS A 97 42.59 3.73 7.26
N TYR A 98 41.62 4.31 7.96
CA TYR A 98 41.66 4.56 9.40
C TYR A 98 40.34 4.12 10.05
N VAL A 99 40.35 3.98 11.38
CA VAL A 99 39.15 3.63 12.18
C VAL A 99 38.52 4.87 12.82
N GLU A 100 39.32 5.90 13.09
CA GLU A 100 38.91 7.08 13.84
C GLU A 100 39.46 8.36 13.20
N ALA A 101 38.76 9.48 13.41
CA ALA A 101 39.19 10.81 12.98
C ALA A 101 38.75 11.86 14.02
N ILE A 102 39.47 12.98 14.13
CA ILE A 102 39.05 14.16 14.89
C ILE A 102 38.67 15.27 13.90
N VAL A 103 37.52 15.88 14.17
CA VAL A 103 37.01 17.07 13.49
C VAL A 103 36.56 18.05 14.56
N ASP A 104 37.12 19.26 14.55
CA ASP A 104 36.84 20.35 15.49
C ASP A 104 36.89 19.89 16.96
N GLY A 105 37.97 19.18 17.30
CA GLY A 105 38.20 18.60 18.63
C GLY A 105 37.33 17.39 19.01
N CYS A 106 36.34 17.03 18.19
CA CYS A 106 35.43 15.90 18.42
C CYS A 106 35.94 14.64 17.71
N GLY A 107 36.09 13.53 18.45
CA GLY A 107 36.52 12.23 17.89
C GLY A 107 35.36 11.39 17.35
N TYR A 108 35.45 10.97 16.09
CA TYR A 108 34.48 10.15 15.35
C TYR A 108 35.06 8.76 15.02
N LYS A 109 34.22 7.74 15.00
CA LYS A 109 34.59 6.34 14.69
C LYS A 109 33.76 5.80 13.52
N LEU A 110 34.25 4.74 12.87
CA LEU A 110 33.44 3.98 11.90
C LEU A 110 32.13 3.50 12.55
N GLY A 111 31.00 3.76 11.90
CA GLY A 111 29.66 3.46 12.40
C GLY A 111 28.97 4.61 13.14
N ASP A 112 29.70 5.65 13.57
CA ASP A 112 29.09 6.86 14.11
C ASP A 112 28.20 7.54 13.05
N ASN A 113 27.12 8.19 13.50
CA ASN A 113 26.30 9.03 12.64
C ASN A 113 26.60 10.51 12.91
N ALA A 114 26.60 11.33 11.85
CA ALA A 114 26.94 12.74 11.91
C ALA A 114 26.03 13.59 11.01
N TYR A 115 25.88 14.86 11.37
CA TYR A 115 25.44 15.92 10.46
C TYR A 115 26.59 16.30 9.52
N VAL A 116 26.28 16.45 8.24
CA VAL A 116 27.23 16.76 7.17
C VAL A 116 26.72 17.97 6.40
N LYS A 117 27.59 18.95 6.19
CA LYS A 117 27.24 20.26 5.66
C LYS A 117 26.63 20.22 4.26
N ALA A 118 25.42 20.75 4.13
CA ALA A 118 24.75 20.92 2.84
C ALA A 118 25.15 22.22 2.13
N GLU A 119 24.64 22.43 0.92
CA GLU A 119 24.74 23.71 0.20
C GLU A 119 23.96 24.83 0.92
N ASP A 120 24.40 26.08 0.78
CA ASP A 120 23.84 27.23 1.49
C ASP A 120 22.31 27.35 1.28
N GLY A 121 21.55 27.33 2.37
CA GLY A 121 20.08 27.41 2.37
C GLY A 121 19.35 26.06 2.42
N ASN A 122 20.07 24.93 2.36
CA ASN A 122 19.52 23.60 2.64
C ASN A 122 19.75 23.18 4.10
N LEU A 123 18.99 22.18 4.55
CA LEU A 123 19.24 21.51 5.84
C LEU A 123 20.45 20.60 5.72
N ASP A 124 21.24 20.50 6.80
CA ASP A 124 22.37 19.58 6.87
C ASP A 124 21.94 18.13 6.64
N TYR A 125 22.74 17.42 5.83
CA TYR A 125 22.56 16.02 5.56
C TYR A 125 22.86 15.19 6.80
N ILE A 126 22.28 13.99 6.87
CA ILE A 126 22.54 13.03 7.95
C ILE A 126 23.23 11.82 7.32
N ALA A 127 24.37 11.41 7.89
CA ALA A 127 25.17 10.31 7.37
C ALA A 127 25.60 9.35 8.48
N ARG A 128 25.75 8.07 8.13
CA ARG A 128 26.60 7.12 8.85
C ARG A 128 27.99 7.11 8.21
N ILE A 129 29.03 7.15 9.03
CA ILE A 129 30.42 7.10 8.56
C ILE A 129 30.80 5.63 8.32
N VAL A 130 31.12 5.25 7.08
CA VAL A 130 31.43 3.85 6.72
C VAL A 130 32.89 3.60 6.30
N GLU A 131 33.62 4.64 5.87
CA GLU A 131 35.06 4.58 5.58
C GLU A 131 35.71 5.88 6.09
N PHE A 132 36.92 5.79 6.65
CA PHE A 132 37.86 6.91 6.79
C PHE A 132 39.12 6.58 6.00
N PHE A 133 39.58 7.47 5.13
CA PHE A 133 40.74 7.21 4.29
C PHE A 133 41.52 8.48 3.94
N GLU A 134 42.82 8.29 3.71
CA GLU A 134 43.72 9.27 3.12
C GLU A 134 43.80 8.98 1.61
N THR A 135 43.59 9.98 0.75
CA THR A 135 43.73 9.82 -0.71
C THR A 135 45.19 9.63 -1.11
N VAL A 136 45.44 9.21 -2.36
CA VAL A 136 46.80 9.20 -2.94
C VAL A 136 47.46 10.58 -2.95
N ASP A 137 46.67 11.65 -2.98
CA ASP A 137 47.11 13.04 -2.92
C ASP A 137 47.24 13.59 -1.49
N GLN A 138 47.03 12.74 -0.48
CA GLN A 138 47.18 13.03 0.95
C GLN A 138 46.12 13.97 1.54
N GLU A 139 44.93 14.05 0.91
CA GLU A 139 43.76 14.71 1.50
C GLU A 139 42.98 13.71 2.39
N PRO A 140 42.48 14.12 3.58
CA PRO A 140 41.66 13.28 4.45
C PRO A 140 40.19 13.28 4.02
N PHE A 141 39.63 12.09 3.81
CA PHE A 141 38.25 11.86 3.37
C PHE A 141 37.53 10.87 4.29
N PHE A 142 36.21 10.95 4.28
CA PHE A 142 35.33 9.91 4.79
C PHE A 142 34.29 9.54 3.74
N LYS A 143 33.72 8.35 3.86
CA LYS A 143 32.57 7.94 3.05
C LYS A 143 31.32 7.97 3.90
N ALA A 144 30.34 8.72 3.43
CA ALA A 144 29.02 8.85 4.02
C ALA A 144 28.08 7.80 3.42
N GLN A 145 27.38 7.04 4.25
CA GLN A 145 26.12 6.37 3.88
C GLN A 145 24.97 7.27 4.31
N TRP A 146 24.14 7.73 3.38
CA TRP A 146 23.15 8.76 3.70
C TRP A 146 21.90 8.21 4.37
N PHE A 147 21.38 8.98 5.33
CA PHE A 147 19.99 8.92 5.74
C PHE A 147 19.16 9.95 4.95
N TYR A 148 17.89 9.62 4.76
CA TYR A 148 16.87 10.47 4.15
C TYR A 148 15.84 10.85 5.21
N ARG A 149 15.52 12.15 5.30
CA ARG A 149 14.28 12.62 5.93
C ARG A 149 13.10 12.30 5.00
N ALA A 150 11.86 12.32 5.51
CA ALA A 150 10.68 12.11 4.66
C ALA A 150 10.65 13.07 3.45
N GLU A 151 11.02 14.33 3.66
CA GLU A 151 11.13 15.36 2.63
C GLU A 151 12.21 15.11 1.55
N ASP A 152 13.23 14.30 1.84
CA ASP A 152 14.27 13.93 0.88
C ASP A 152 13.84 12.76 -0.03
N THR A 153 12.78 12.05 0.34
CA THR A 153 12.24 10.90 -0.40
C THR A 153 11.13 11.33 -1.36
N VAL A 154 10.56 10.39 -2.12
CA VAL A 154 9.37 10.66 -2.95
C VAL A 154 8.16 11.18 -2.17
N ILE A 155 8.10 11.02 -0.84
CA ILE A 155 7.03 11.63 -0.01
C ILE A 155 7.06 13.17 -0.16
N ASN A 156 8.25 13.75 -0.29
CA ASN A 156 8.51 15.18 -0.51
C ASN A 156 7.97 16.07 0.65
N LYS A 157 8.31 17.36 0.62
CA LYS A 157 7.94 18.36 1.65
C LYS A 157 6.43 18.48 1.83
N ASP A 158 5.67 18.38 0.74
CA ASP A 158 4.21 18.54 0.74
C ASP A 158 3.51 17.46 1.61
N ASN A 159 4.02 16.22 1.62
CA ASN A 159 3.47 15.13 2.43
C ASN A 159 4.33 14.76 3.65
N ALA A 160 5.46 15.44 3.89
CA ALA A 160 6.36 15.16 5.02
C ALA A 160 5.66 15.30 6.40
N HIS A 161 4.57 16.07 6.47
CA HIS A 161 3.72 16.21 7.67
C HIS A 161 3.05 14.90 8.11
N LEU A 162 2.95 13.89 7.23
CA LEU A 162 2.44 12.54 7.56
C LEU A 162 3.44 11.72 8.38
N ILE A 163 4.72 12.12 8.41
CA ILE A 163 5.82 11.35 9.01
C ILE A 163 6.39 12.11 10.21
N ASP A 164 6.65 11.39 11.29
CA ASP A 164 7.38 11.89 12.47
C ASP A 164 8.74 12.49 12.04
N LYS A 165 8.99 13.76 12.40
CA LYS A 165 10.21 14.50 12.03
C LYS A 165 11.50 13.89 12.60
N ARG A 166 11.42 13.06 13.65
CA ARG A 166 12.55 12.30 14.20
C ARG A 166 12.85 11.03 13.40
N ARG A 167 11.92 10.58 12.53
CA ARG A 167 12.08 9.37 11.72
C ARG A 167 12.87 9.66 10.44
N VAL A 168 13.93 8.90 10.24
CA VAL A 168 14.76 8.91 9.02
C VAL A 168 14.84 7.51 8.41
N PHE A 169 15.30 7.44 7.17
CA PHE A 169 15.39 6.22 6.37
C PHE A 169 16.83 6.01 5.90
N LEU A 170 17.44 4.88 6.21
CA LEU A 170 18.80 4.57 5.77
C LEU A 170 18.81 4.28 4.26
N SER A 171 19.73 4.85 3.48
CA SER A 171 19.81 4.58 2.05
C SER A 171 20.95 3.65 1.67
N ASP A 172 20.89 3.10 0.46
CA ASP A 172 22.00 2.37 -0.17
C ASP A 172 23.02 3.31 -0.85
N ILE A 173 22.78 4.64 -0.82
CA ILE A 173 23.59 5.65 -1.50
C ILE A 173 24.78 6.04 -0.62
N HIS A 174 25.96 6.07 -1.24
CA HIS A 174 27.22 6.40 -0.58
C HIS A 174 28.00 7.42 -1.40
N ASP A 175 28.50 8.48 -0.75
CA ASP A 175 29.34 9.51 -1.38
C ASP A 175 30.62 9.73 -0.57
N ASP A 176 31.72 10.02 -1.28
CA ASP A 176 32.99 10.40 -0.67
C ASP A 176 33.03 11.90 -0.39
N ASN A 177 33.36 12.27 0.85
CA ASN A 177 33.32 13.64 1.32
C ASN A 177 34.63 14.00 2.03
N PRO A 178 35.16 15.23 1.82
CA PRO A 178 36.27 15.74 2.61
C PRO A 178 35.95 15.75 4.11
N LEU A 179 36.94 15.48 4.97
CA LEU A 179 36.73 15.34 6.41
C LEU A 179 36.12 16.61 7.08
N ASN A 180 36.43 17.80 6.55
CA ASN A 180 35.90 19.09 7.02
C ASN A 180 34.41 19.35 6.69
N CYS A 181 33.71 18.40 6.07
CA CYS A 181 32.27 18.49 5.82
C CYS A 181 31.43 17.95 6.99
N ILE A 182 32.03 17.24 7.94
CA ILE A 182 31.36 16.80 9.18
C ILE A 182 31.14 18.03 10.08
N ILE A 183 29.93 18.18 10.62
CA ILE A 183 29.57 19.28 11.53
C ILE A 183 29.53 18.80 12.98
N SER A 184 28.76 17.76 13.26
CA SER A 184 28.51 17.29 14.64
C SER A 184 28.01 15.84 14.65
N LYS A 185 28.16 15.15 15.78
CA LYS A 185 27.53 13.84 15.98
C LYS A 185 26.02 13.96 16.11
N VAL A 186 25.31 12.94 15.64
CA VAL A 186 23.87 12.76 15.87
C VAL A 186 23.60 11.34 16.36
N GLU A 187 22.82 11.22 17.42
CA GLU A 187 22.37 9.92 17.92
C GLU A 187 21.18 9.45 17.06
N ILE A 188 21.27 8.22 16.54
CA ILE A 188 20.22 7.62 15.70
C ILE A 188 19.96 6.20 16.18
N ALA A 189 18.80 5.96 16.78
CA ALA A 189 18.39 4.64 17.25
C ALA A 189 17.86 3.77 16.10
N GLU A 190 18.36 2.53 15.98
CA GLU A 190 17.74 1.52 15.14
C GLU A 190 16.62 0.83 15.94
N ILE A 191 15.37 0.95 15.46
CA ILE A 191 14.21 0.42 16.18
C ILE A 191 13.61 -0.74 15.40
N ALA A 192 13.44 -1.87 16.09
CA ALA A 192 12.66 -3.01 15.59
C ALA A 192 11.25 -2.56 15.17
N PRO A 193 10.64 -3.17 14.14
CA PRO A 193 9.31 -2.78 13.66
C PRO A 193 8.17 -3.26 14.58
N ASP A 194 8.41 -3.33 15.90
CA ASP A 194 7.45 -3.73 16.93
C ASP A 194 6.24 -2.78 16.96
N ASN A 195 5.06 -3.35 17.22
CA ASN A 195 3.79 -2.62 17.24
C ASN A 195 3.50 -1.91 18.58
N ASP A 196 4.40 -1.99 19.58
CA ASP A 196 4.24 -1.30 20.85
C ASP A 196 4.82 0.12 20.79
N SER A 197 3.93 1.10 20.67
CA SER A 197 4.27 2.52 20.68
C SER A 197 4.94 3.00 21.96
N ALA A 198 4.66 2.40 23.13
CA ALA A 198 5.25 2.82 24.40
C ALA A 198 6.68 2.28 24.55
N ALA A 199 6.92 1.02 24.18
CA ALA A 199 8.26 0.47 24.09
C ALA A 199 9.10 1.12 22.98
N LYS A 200 8.47 1.61 21.90
CA LYS A 200 9.14 2.40 20.87
C LYS A 200 9.61 3.75 21.41
N GLU A 201 8.74 4.53 22.07
CA GLU A 201 9.09 5.87 22.54
C GLU A 201 10.22 5.84 23.58
N SER A 202 10.25 4.84 24.46
CA SER A 202 11.34 4.66 25.43
C SER A 202 12.70 4.26 24.82
N ARG A 203 12.74 3.88 23.54
CA ARG A 203 13.97 3.58 22.77
C ARG A 203 14.43 4.75 21.88
N ILE A 204 13.64 5.83 21.76
CA ILE A 204 14.02 7.03 21.01
C ILE A 204 14.77 7.96 21.98
N PRO A 205 16.02 8.38 21.68
CA PRO A 205 16.71 9.36 22.52
C PRO A 205 15.99 10.71 22.47
N ASP A 206 15.89 11.43 23.59
CA ASP A 206 15.11 12.68 23.70
C ASP A 206 15.50 13.77 22.67
N SER A 207 16.77 13.79 22.26
CA SER A 207 17.33 14.69 21.24
C SER A 207 17.73 13.97 19.94
N GLY A 208 17.49 12.65 19.86
CA GLY A 208 17.94 11.79 18.78
C GLY A 208 16.94 11.60 17.65
N LEU A 209 17.43 10.98 16.58
CA LEU A 209 16.62 10.49 15.47
C LEU A 209 16.41 8.97 15.63
N TYR A 210 15.53 8.39 14.82
CA TYR A 210 15.42 6.93 14.72
C TYR A 210 15.11 6.46 13.31
N TYR A 211 15.39 5.20 13.05
CA TYR A 211 15.06 4.52 11.81
C TYR A 211 14.67 3.06 12.05
N ASN A 212 13.77 2.56 11.21
CA ASN A 212 13.36 1.15 11.18
C ASN A 212 13.31 0.58 9.75
N MET A 213 13.47 1.46 8.75
CA MET A 213 13.37 1.16 7.33
C MET A 213 14.57 1.71 6.57
N LYS A 214 14.90 1.03 5.48
CA LYS A 214 15.71 1.59 4.38
C LYS A 214 14.83 2.25 3.34
N TYR A 215 15.35 3.28 2.68
CA TYR A 215 14.79 3.86 1.46
C TYR A 215 15.73 3.61 0.28
N SER A 216 15.21 3.06 -0.80
CA SER A 216 15.94 2.79 -2.03
C SER A 216 15.17 3.36 -3.22
N LEU A 217 15.86 4.08 -4.11
CA LEU A 217 15.24 4.73 -5.27
C LEU A 217 14.62 3.73 -6.24
N GLN A 218 15.17 2.52 -6.33
CA GLN A 218 14.63 1.46 -7.17
C GLN A 218 13.20 1.10 -6.72
N HIS A 219 12.22 1.37 -7.58
CA HIS A 219 10.78 1.25 -7.27
C HIS A 219 10.34 2.04 -6.02
N LEU A 220 11.06 3.12 -5.66
CA LEU A 220 10.71 4.00 -4.54
C LEU A 220 10.44 3.21 -3.24
N THR A 221 11.33 2.27 -2.94
CA THR A 221 11.11 1.20 -1.98
C THR A 221 11.43 1.64 -0.55
N PHE A 222 10.45 1.54 0.34
CA PHE A 222 10.60 1.58 1.80
C PHE A 222 10.53 0.15 2.35
N LYS A 223 11.62 -0.37 2.91
CA LYS A 223 11.74 -1.79 3.34
C LYS A 223 12.30 -1.89 4.75
N ASN A 224 11.79 -2.82 5.55
CA ASN A 224 12.30 -3.06 6.90
C ASN A 224 13.70 -3.69 6.88
N ILE A 225 14.52 -3.32 7.85
CA ILE A 225 15.91 -3.78 7.98
C ILE A 225 15.97 -5.20 8.56
N PHE A 226 15.14 -5.48 9.56
CA PHE A 226 15.16 -6.71 10.35
C PHE A 226 14.80 -7.97 9.56
N THR A 227 14.04 -7.84 8.46
CA THR A 227 13.65 -8.95 7.58
C THR A 227 14.83 -9.57 6.81
N GLU A 228 16.02 -8.97 6.87
CA GLU A 228 17.27 -9.56 6.35
C GLU A 228 18.09 -10.30 7.41
N ILE A 229 17.89 -10.04 8.70
CA ILE A 229 18.70 -10.61 9.79
C ILE A 229 18.13 -11.97 10.21
N SER A 230 16.80 -12.13 10.27
CA SER A 230 16.13 -13.40 10.63
C SER A 230 16.32 -14.55 9.62
N LYS A 231 17.13 -14.36 8.57
CA LYS A 231 17.58 -15.40 7.64
C LYS A 231 19.10 -15.39 7.36
N LYS A 232 19.89 -14.56 8.05
CA LYS A 232 21.36 -14.52 7.84
C LYS A 232 22.11 -15.71 8.45
N ASP A 233 21.44 -16.53 9.24
CA ASP A 233 21.91 -17.88 9.62
C ASP A 233 21.65 -18.95 8.54
N SER A 234 21.10 -18.60 7.36
CA SER A 234 20.96 -19.52 6.23
C SER A 234 21.44 -18.91 4.90
N GLY A 235 22.72 -19.17 4.57
CA GLY A 235 23.22 -19.18 3.20
C GLY A 235 23.57 -17.83 2.57
N THR A 236 24.86 -17.63 2.31
CA THR A 236 25.39 -16.56 1.45
C THR A 236 24.82 -16.61 0.04
N SER A 237 24.58 -15.43 -0.54
CA SER A 237 24.08 -15.24 -1.90
C SER A 237 24.97 -15.82 -2.99
N SER A 238 24.36 -16.47 -3.98
CA SER A 238 24.79 -16.35 -5.38
C SER A 238 23.59 -16.50 -6.33
N VAL A 239 23.59 -15.71 -7.40
CA VAL A 239 22.60 -15.77 -8.48
C VAL A 239 23.21 -16.63 -9.60
N VAL A 240 22.59 -17.76 -9.92
CA VAL A 240 22.72 -18.46 -11.20
C VAL A 240 21.46 -19.30 -11.42
N SER A 241 20.82 -19.11 -12.57
CA SER A 241 19.85 -20.07 -13.12
C SER A 241 20.57 -20.95 -14.13
N SER A 242 20.48 -22.28 -13.99
CA SER A 242 20.64 -23.18 -15.13
C SER A 242 20.13 -24.60 -14.84
N GLU A 243 19.30 -25.06 -15.80
CA GLU A 243 19.08 -26.44 -16.24
C GLU A 243 18.37 -27.47 -15.36
N CYS A 244 17.57 -28.29 -16.06
CA CYS A 244 16.85 -29.43 -15.52
C CYS A 244 17.78 -30.64 -15.36
N GLY A 245 17.79 -31.25 -14.17
CA GLY A 245 18.48 -32.52 -13.95
C GLY A 245 18.00 -33.18 -12.65
N SER A 246 17.29 -34.30 -12.77
CA SER A 246 16.81 -35.05 -11.61
C SER A 246 17.97 -35.63 -10.79
N ASN A 247 17.98 -35.42 -9.47
CA ASN A 247 18.14 -36.50 -8.48
C ASN A 247 17.90 -36.02 -7.03
N ASN A 248 17.48 -36.95 -6.18
CA ASN A 248 17.04 -36.70 -4.81
C ASN A 248 18.12 -36.10 -3.90
N THR A 249 17.84 -34.94 -3.32
CA THR A 249 18.31 -34.55 -1.98
C THR A 249 17.13 -34.02 -1.18
N SER A 250 17.04 -34.43 0.09
CA SER A 250 15.91 -34.13 0.97
C SER A 250 15.89 -32.65 1.37
N SER A 251 15.13 -31.85 0.63
CA SER A 251 14.88 -30.44 0.92
C SER A 251 13.91 -30.29 2.10
N GLU A 252 14.25 -29.42 3.06
CA GLU A 252 13.34 -29.06 4.14
C GLU A 252 12.08 -28.40 3.58
N VAL A 253 10.95 -29.10 3.67
CA VAL A 253 9.66 -28.60 3.21
C VAL A 253 9.26 -27.43 4.09
N GLN A 254 9.31 -26.21 3.54
CA GLN A 254 8.64 -25.06 4.15
C GLN A 254 7.19 -25.46 4.39
N ARG A 255 6.77 -25.50 5.66
CA ARG A 255 5.39 -25.81 6.03
C ARG A 255 4.49 -24.68 5.52
N PHE A 256 3.91 -24.89 4.35
CA PHE A 256 2.90 -24.00 3.81
C PHE A 256 1.72 -23.93 4.78
N ASP A 257 1.41 -22.72 5.22
CA ASP A 257 0.23 -22.45 6.02
C ASP A 257 -1.00 -22.55 5.11
N ASN A 258 -1.61 -23.74 5.09
CA ASN A 258 -2.80 -24.05 4.31
C ASN A 258 -4.07 -23.33 4.80
N SER A 259 -4.00 -22.44 5.80
CA SER A 259 -5.15 -21.66 6.22
C SER A 259 -5.57 -20.66 5.13
N GLN A 260 -6.89 -20.62 4.88
CA GLN A 260 -7.49 -19.75 3.88
C GLN A 260 -7.26 -18.28 4.22
N LYS A 261 -6.75 -17.51 3.26
CA LYS A 261 -6.48 -16.07 3.41
C LYS A 261 -7.58 -15.27 2.73
N TYR A 262 -8.14 -14.28 3.44
CA TYR A 262 -9.25 -13.50 2.93
C TYR A 262 -8.79 -12.17 2.29
N LEU A 263 -9.27 -11.92 1.09
CA LEU A 263 -9.09 -10.68 0.34
C LEU A 263 -10.37 -9.83 0.38
N LEU A 264 -10.19 -8.51 0.52
CA LEU A 264 -11.19 -7.48 0.31
C LEU A 264 -10.82 -6.69 -0.96
N ASP A 265 -11.75 -6.61 -1.92
CA ASP A 265 -11.58 -5.84 -3.16
C ASP A 265 -12.41 -4.55 -3.11
N LEU A 266 -11.75 -3.40 -3.10
CA LEU A 266 -12.38 -2.07 -3.06
C LEU A 266 -12.37 -1.44 -4.46
N TYR A 267 -13.50 -0.88 -4.89
CA TYR A 267 -13.69 -0.40 -6.27
C TYR A 267 -13.51 -1.56 -7.26
N SER A 268 -14.09 -2.71 -6.92
CA SER A 268 -13.75 -4.00 -7.53
C SER A 268 -14.11 -4.11 -9.01
N GLY A 269 -15.04 -3.29 -9.51
CA GLY A 269 -15.63 -3.46 -10.83
C GLY A 269 -16.21 -4.87 -10.98
N CYS A 270 -15.90 -5.54 -12.09
CA CYS A 270 -16.25 -6.95 -12.31
C CYS A 270 -15.32 -7.95 -11.59
N GLY A 271 -14.36 -7.49 -10.79
CA GLY A 271 -13.44 -8.33 -10.00
C GLY A 271 -12.19 -8.79 -10.74
N ALA A 272 -11.80 -8.14 -11.83
CA ALA A 272 -10.65 -8.59 -12.65
C ALA A 272 -9.33 -8.66 -11.87
N MET A 273 -9.05 -7.65 -11.02
CA MET A 273 -7.82 -7.61 -10.22
C MET A 273 -7.82 -8.67 -9.11
N SER A 274 -8.90 -8.78 -8.34
CA SER A 274 -9.03 -9.82 -7.30
C SER A 274 -9.02 -11.24 -7.87
N THR A 275 -9.63 -11.46 -9.04
CA THR A 275 -9.55 -12.73 -9.78
C THR A 275 -8.10 -13.07 -10.13
N GLY A 276 -7.39 -12.15 -10.79
CA GLY A 276 -5.99 -12.34 -11.18
C GLY A 276 -5.05 -12.56 -9.98
N LEU A 277 -5.28 -11.83 -8.86
CA LEU A 277 -4.56 -12.02 -7.61
C LEU A 277 -4.80 -13.40 -7.00
N CYS A 278 -6.05 -13.89 -6.95
CA CYS A 278 -6.35 -15.22 -6.42
C CYS A 278 -5.77 -16.33 -7.30
N MET A 279 -5.82 -16.19 -8.63
CA MET A 279 -5.18 -17.11 -9.57
C MET A 279 -3.66 -17.16 -9.39
N GLY A 280 -3.00 -16.00 -9.34
CA GLY A 280 -1.55 -15.90 -9.13
C GLY A 280 -1.11 -16.43 -7.76
N ALA A 281 -1.89 -16.17 -6.70
CA ALA A 281 -1.67 -16.72 -5.37
C ALA A 281 -1.79 -18.26 -5.36
N SER A 282 -2.78 -18.81 -6.07
CA SER A 282 -2.99 -20.26 -6.21
C SER A 282 -1.78 -20.94 -6.88
N LEU A 283 -1.21 -20.34 -7.93
CA LEU A 283 0.04 -20.82 -8.55
C LEU A 283 1.24 -20.80 -7.58
N ALA A 284 1.25 -19.89 -6.62
CA ALA A 284 2.24 -19.83 -5.55
C ALA A 284 1.91 -20.73 -4.33
N GLY A 285 0.87 -21.56 -4.41
CA GLY A 285 0.43 -22.44 -3.32
C GLY A 285 -0.31 -21.73 -2.19
N ILE A 286 -0.73 -20.47 -2.37
CA ILE A 286 -1.42 -19.66 -1.37
C ILE A 286 -2.93 -19.68 -1.64
N LYS A 287 -3.72 -20.19 -0.71
CA LYS A 287 -5.20 -20.19 -0.79
C LYS A 287 -5.78 -18.81 -0.45
N LEU A 288 -5.59 -17.85 -1.35
CA LEU A 288 -6.22 -16.52 -1.31
C LEU A 288 -7.63 -16.60 -1.90
N VAL A 289 -8.63 -16.03 -1.20
CA VAL A 289 -10.03 -16.00 -1.65
C VAL A 289 -10.61 -14.62 -1.42
N THR A 290 -11.19 -14.02 -2.47
CA THR A 290 -12.03 -12.82 -2.38
C THR A 290 -13.23 -13.13 -1.49
N LYS A 291 -13.25 -12.55 -0.29
CA LYS A 291 -14.33 -12.78 0.69
C LYS A 291 -15.36 -11.66 0.66
N TRP A 292 -14.89 -10.44 0.40
CA TRP A 292 -15.70 -9.23 0.30
C TRP A 292 -15.30 -8.43 -0.93
N ALA A 293 -16.26 -7.83 -1.62
CA ALA A 293 -16.02 -6.91 -2.72
C ALA A 293 -17.01 -5.74 -2.66
N VAL A 294 -16.56 -4.53 -2.97
CA VAL A 294 -17.35 -3.29 -2.86
C VAL A 294 -17.25 -2.49 -4.15
N ASP A 295 -18.41 -2.21 -4.76
CA ASP A 295 -18.51 -1.31 -5.91
C ASP A 295 -19.88 -0.61 -5.96
N ILE A 296 -19.92 0.64 -6.42
CA ILE A 296 -21.16 1.41 -6.52
C ILE A 296 -21.99 1.04 -7.77
N ASN A 297 -21.40 0.37 -8.77
CA ASN A 297 -22.08 -0.02 -9.99
C ASN A 297 -22.75 -1.41 -9.86
N SER A 298 -24.08 -1.45 -9.93
CA SER A 298 -24.86 -2.67 -9.75
C SER A 298 -24.64 -3.75 -10.82
N PHE A 299 -24.24 -3.37 -12.05
CA PHE A 299 -23.90 -4.33 -13.10
C PHE A 299 -22.53 -4.95 -12.83
N ALA A 300 -21.56 -4.14 -12.40
CA ALA A 300 -20.25 -4.60 -11.99
C ALA A 300 -20.34 -5.61 -10.82
N CYS A 301 -21.14 -5.28 -9.79
CA CYS A 301 -21.44 -6.19 -8.69
C CYS A 301 -22.08 -7.50 -9.16
N LYS A 302 -23.07 -7.46 -10.07
CA LYS A 302 -23.70 -8.67 -10.62
C LYS A 302 -22.70 -9.56 -11.36
N SER A 303 -21.84 -8.96 -12.19
CA SER A 303 -20.78 -9.71 -12.90
C SER A 303 -19.79 -10.36 -11.94
N LEU A 304 -19.35 -9.65 -10.90
CA LEU A 304 -18.45 -10.23 -9.89
C LEU A 304 -19.13 -11.37 -9.14
N GLN A 305 -20.37 -11.15 -8.66
CA GLN A 305 -21.14 -12.14 -7.90
C GLN A 305 -21.45 -13.40 -8.70
N TRP A 306 -21.63 -13.28 -10.03
CA TRP A 306 -21.84 -14.42 -10.93
C TRP A 306 -20.59 -15.30 -11.07
N ASN A 307 -19.41 -14.69 -11.16
CA ASN A 307 -18.14 -15.41 -11.29
C ASN A 307 -17.62 -15.95 -9.95
N HIS A 308 -17.93 -15.27 -8.84
CA HIS A 308 -17.48 -15.61 -7.48
C HIS A 308 -18.66 -15.69 -6.50
N PRO A 309 -19.51 -16.74 -6.56
CA PRO A 309 -20.73 -16.87 -5.75
C PRO A 309 -20.48 -16.94 -4.24
N GLU A 310 -19.26 -17.25 -3.81
CA GLU A 310 -18.82 -17.26 -2.41
C GLU A 310 -18.49 -15.85 -1.86
N THR A 311 -18.23 -14.88 -2.75
CA THR A 311 -17.89 -13.50 -2.36
C THR A 311 -19.12 -12.77 -1.84
N LYS A 312 -18.96 -12.01 -0.75
CA LYS A 312 -19.94 -11.02 -0.30
C LYS A 312 -19.76 -9.72 -1.08
N VAL A 313 -20.50 -9.59 -2.18
CA VAL A 313 -20.48 -8.40 -3.03
C VAL A 313 -21.48 -7.37 -2.51
N ARG A 314 -21.00 -6.16 -2.21
CA ARG A 314 -21.80 -5.06 -1.67
C ARG A 314 -21.91 -3.94 -2.68
N ASN A 315 -23.15 -3.57 -3.03
CA ASN A 315 -23.42 -2.53 -4.01
C ASN A 315 -23.67 -1.18 -3.32
N GLU A 316 -22.59 -0.56 -2.84
CA GLU A 316 -22.62 0.68 -2.03
C GLU A 316 -21.35 1.52 -2.27
N ALA A 317 -21.34 2.76 -1.76
CA ALA A 317 -20.16 3.62 -1.85
C ALA A 317 -19.09 3.19 -0.84
N ALA A 318 -17.80 3.34 -1.20
CA ALA A 318 -16.70 2.92 -0.35
C ALA A 318 -16.64 3.72 0.98
N GLU A 319 -17.04 5.00 0.98
CA GLU A 319 -17.14 5.77 2.23
C GLU A 319 -18.28 5.31 3.14
N ASP A 320 -19.38 4.81 2.57
CA ASP A 320 -20.48 4.25 3.34
C ASP A 320 -20.10 2.86 3.88
N PHE A 321 -19.41 2.03 3.11
CA PHE A 321 -18.81 0.79 3.60
C PHE A 321 -17.82 1.06 4.75
N LEU A 322 -16.94 2.05 4.66
CA LEU A 322 -16.02 2.39 5.75
C LEU A 322 -16.77 2.85 7.03
N CYS A 323 -17.88 3.57 6.89
CA CYS A 323 -18.76 3.89 8.02
C CYS A 323 -19.44 2.63 8.58
N LEU A 324 -19.94 1.74 7.71
CA LEU A 324 -20.53 0.46 8.09
C LEU A 324 -19.55 -0.42 8.89
N LEU A 325 -18.27 -0.48 8.51
CA LEU A 325 -17.25 -1.24 9.25
C LEU A 325 -17.08 -0.72 10.69
N LYS A 326 -17.04 0.61 10.86
CA LYS A 326 -16.90 1.26 12.17
C LYS A 326 -18.13 1.05 13.06
N GLU A 327 -19.34 1.09 12.50
CA GLU A 327 -20.56 0.78 13.25
C GLU A 327 -20.71 -0.73 13.52
N TRP A 328 -20.26 -1.59 12.59
CA TRP A 328 -20.23 -3.04 12.77
C TRP A 328 -19.30 -3.48 13.91
N GLU A 329 -18.13 -2.84 14.03
CA GLU A 329 -17.22 -3.06 15.17
C GLU A 329 -17.91 -2.71 16.50
N LYS A 330 -18.56 -1.55 16.59
CA LYS A 330 -19.32 -1.13 17.78
C LYS A 330 -20.48 -2.08 18.11
N LEU A 331 -21.19 -2.61 17.11
CA LEU A 331 -22.23 -3.61 17.33
C LEU A 331 -21.67 -4.93 17.87
N CYS A 332 -20.54 -5.39 17.34
CA CYS A 332 -19.86 -6.58 17.86
C CYS A 332 -19.36 -6.37 19.30
N GLN A 333 -18.90 -5.16 19.64
CA GLN A 333 -18.55 -4.78 21.01
C GLN A 333 -19.78 -4.72 21.93
N LYS A 334 -20.88 -4.09 21.49
CA LYS A 334 -22.14 -3.98 22.27
C LYS A 334 -22.68 -5.34 22.70
N PHE A 335 -22.62 -6.33 21.80
CA PHE A 335 -23.09 -7.69 22.09
C PHE A 335 -22.00 -8.63 22.64
N SER A 336 -20.86 -8.08 23.10
CA SER A 336 -19.75 -8.82 23.72
C SER A 336 -19.18 -9.96 22.87
N LEU A 337 -19.19 -9.80 21.54
CA LEU A 337 -18.69 -10.78 20.58
C LEU A 337 -17.18 -10.63 20.31
N LEU A 338 -16.60 -9.48 20.64
CA LEU A 338 -15.15 -9.32 20.67
C LEU A 338 -14.66 -9.77 22.05
N GLU A 339 -13.89 -10.86 22.10
CA GLU A 339 -13.14 -11.22 23.30
C GLU A 339 -12.18 -10.07 23.63
N LEU A 340 -12.44 -9.38 24.75
CA LEU A 340 -11.48 -8.44 25.32
C LEU A 340 -10.21 -9.21 25.64
N ASN A 341 -9.08 -8.78 25.07
CA ASN A 341 -7.74 -9.30 25.37
C ASN A 341 -7.48 -9.23 26.89
N LYS A 342 -7.77 -10.32 27.60
CA LYS A 342 -7.32 -10.60 28.96
C LYS A 342 -6.36 -11.79 28.90
N PRO A 343 -5.22 -11.76 29.60
CA PRO A 343 -4.40 -12.95 29.78
C PRO A 343 -5.20 -14.01 30.52
N SER A 344 -4.98 -15.28 30.16
CA SER A 344 -5.71 -16.42 30.69
C SER A 344 -5.43 -16.65 32.17
N GLU A 345 -6.46 -16.65 33.01
CA GLU A 345 -6.42 -17.30 34.33
C GLU A 345 -7.68 -18.15 34.59
N THR A 346 -7.43 -19.45 34.62
CA THR A 346 -7.86 -20.46 35.61
C THR A 346 -9.35 -20.68 35.95
N VAL A 347 -9.70 -21.97 35.99
CA VAL A 347 -11.01 -22.53 36.34
C VAL A 347 -11.19 -22.68 37.86
N SER A 348 -12.34 -22.24 38.38
CA SER A 348 -13.00 -22.72 39.62
C SER A 348 -14.48 -22.29 39.55
N SER A 349 -15.50 -23.14 39.37
CA SER A 349 -16.01 -24.23 40.23
C SER A 349 -16.61 -23.76 41.57
N GLU A 350 -17.82 -24.28 41.88
CA GLU A 350 -18.67 -24.12 43.10
C GLU A 350 -19.81 -23.09 42.95
N THR A 351 -21.08 -23.27 43.38
CA THR A 351 -22.05 -24.36 43.63
C THR A 351 -23.31 -23.71 44.23
N GLY A 352 -24.50 -24.33 44.05
CA GLY A 352 -25.76 -23.99 44.73
C GLY A 352 -26.48 -22.71 44.27
N GLU A 353 -27.68 -22.38 44.75
CA GLU A 353 -28.80 -23.12 45.37
C GLU A 353 -29.99 -22.11 45.38
N GLU A 354 -31.10 -22.34 44.67
CA GLU A 354 -32.43 -22.87 45.10
C GLU A 354 -33.27 -21.97 46.06
N ASP A 355 -34.60 -21.95 45.80
CA ASP A 355 -35.74 -21.47 46.64
C ASP A 355 -35.93 -19.95 46.91
N ASP A 356 -37.13 -19.37 47.10
CA ASP A 356 -38.52 -19.64 46.62
C ASP A 356 -39.45 -18.43 46.95
N ASP A 357 -40.70 -18.47 46.46
CA ASP A 357 -41.95 -17.84 46.95
C ASP A 357 -42.15 -16.30 47.13
N ASP A 358 -43.16 -15.81 46.38
CA ASP A 358 -44.34 -14.99 46.77
C ASP A 358 -44.36 -14.10 48.04
N ASP A 359 -44.81 -12.84 47.86
CA ASP A 359 -45.77 -12.20 48.78
C ASP A 359 -46.63 -11.14 48.06
N ASP A 360 -47.93 -11.07 48.42
CA ASP A 360 -48.99 -10.33 47.74
C ASP A 360 -49.54 -9.23 48.69
N GLY A 361 -49.47 -7.95 48.29
CA GLY A 361 -49.53 -6.82 49.25
C GLY A 361 -50.38 -5.62 48.83
N GLN A 362 -51.69 -5.74 49.02
CA GLN A 362 -52.75 -4.76 48.72
C GLN A 362 -52.49 -3.28 49.08
N GLY A 363 -52.78 -2.39 48.11
CA GLY A 363 -53.88 -1.42 48.22
C GLY A 363 -53.66 -0.06 48.91
N CYS A 364 -53.99 1.02 48.19
CA CYS A 364 -54.67 2.21 48.69
C CYS A 364 -55.24 3.02 47.50
N GLU A 365 -56.50 3.45 47.58
CA GLU A 365 -57.21 4.24 46.56
C GLU A 365 -57.33 5.74 46.95
N GLU A 366 -57.95 6.52 46.06
CA GLU A 366 -58.39 7.93 46.21
C GLU A 366 -57.25 8.99 46.09
N GLU A 367 -57.45 10.17 45.47
CA GLU A 367 -58.68 10.94 45.21
C GLU A 367 -58.84 11.43 43.74
N LYS A 368 -59.98 12.09 43.45
CA LYS A 368 -60.48 12.52 42.12
C LYS A 368 -60.33 14.04 41.92
N GLU A 369 -60.23 14.53 40.68
CA GLU A 369 -60.86 15.83 40.32
C GLU A 369 -61.20 16.02 38.81
N GLN A 370 -62.49 15.88 38.52
CA GLN A 370 -63.38 16.64 37.60
C GLN A 370 -62.96 17.05 36.16
N GLU A 371 -63.56 16.33 35.20
CA GLU A 371 -64.45 16.80 34.13
C GLU A 371 -64.37 18.25 33.59
N GLN A 372 -64.28 18.36 32.25
CA GLN A 372 -65.16 19.29 31.52
C GLN A 372 -65.41 18.84 30.06
N GLU A 373 -66.66 18.46 29.76
CA GLU A 373 -67.10 18.09 28.40
C GLU A 373 -67.30 19.31 27.49
N LYS A 374 -67.15 19.10 26.18
CA LYS A 374 -67.86 19.88 25.15
C LYS A 374 -68.04 19.08 23.87
N GLU A 375 -69.25 18.61 23.64
CA GLU A 375 -69.65 17.95 22.40
C GLU A 375 -69.52 18.88 21.19
N ARG A 376 -68.95 18.37 20.09
CA ARG A 376 -69.47 18.57 18.72
C ARG A 376 -69.22 17.32 17.91
N GLN A 377 -70.28 16.66 17.46
CA GLN A 377 -70.21 15.75 16.32
C GLN A 377 -70.00 16.57 15.04
N ASP A 378 -69.09 16.13 14.18
CA ASP A 378 -69.26 16.21 12.73
C ASP A 378 -68.48 15.06 12.08
N ASP A 379 -69.03 14.49 11.01
CA ASP A 379 -68.57 13.24 10.41
C ASP A 379 -67.21 13.39 9.68
N SER A 380 -66.22 12.59 10.07
CA SER A 380 -65.21 12.10 9.12
C SER A 380 -64.63 10.75 9.54
N SER A 381 -65.01 9.70 8.83
CA SER A 381 -64.41 8.37 8.95
C SER A 381 -62.95 8.36 8.48
N SER A 382 -62.03 8.16 9.42
CA SER A 382 -60.71 7.58 9.13
C SER A 382 -60.35 6.62 10.26
N GLU A 383 -60.67 5.34 10.04
CA GLU A 383 -60.02 4.23 10.73
C GLU A 383 -58.55 4.23 10.29
N ASP A 384 -57.70 4.99 11.00
CA ASP A 384 -56.26 4.83 10.89
C ASP A 384 -55.88 3.63 11.77
N SER A 385 -56.21 2.44 11.26
CA SER A 385 -55.71 1.19 11.81
C SER A 385 -54.20 1.19 11.60
N SER A 386 -53.45 1.58 12.63
CA SER A 386 -52.00 1.44 12.66
C SER A 386 -51.66 -0.04 12.58
N GLU A 387 -51.46 -0.55 11.37
CA GLU A 387 -51.11 -1.95 11.12
C GLU A 387 -49.82 -2.27 11.89
N GLU A 388 -49.92 -3.15 12.90
CA GLU A 388 -48.77 -3.55 13.71
C GLU A 388 -47.90 -4.54 12.93
N PHE A 389 -46.80 -4.07 12.36
CA PHE A 389 -45.85 -4.91 11.62
C PHE A 389 -44.85 -5.60 12.55
N GLU A 390 -44.91 -6.93 12.64
CA GLU A 390 -43.96 -7.73 13.44
C GLU A 390 -42.71 -8.12 12.62
N VAL A 391 -41.52 -7.89 13.19
CA VAL A 391 -40.23 -8.29 12.60
C VAL A 391 -40.03 -9.81 12.71
N GLU A 392 -40.03 -10.52 11.58
CA GLU A 392 -39.70 -11.96 11.53
C GLU A 392 -38.21 -12.19 11.79
N ARG A 393 -37.35 -11.40 11.12
CA ARG A 393 -35.87 -11.46 11.19
C ARG A 393 -35.21 -10.35 10.38
N LEU A 394 -33.92 -10.13 10.62
CA LEU A 394 -33.07 -9.24 9.83
C LEU A 394 -32.30 -10.05 8.75
N LEU A 395 -32.13 -9.46 7.57
CA LEU A 395 -31.60 -10.12 6.37
C LEU A 395 -30.22 -9.59 5.95
N ASP A 396 -30.01 -8.27 6.06
CA ASP A 396 -28.78 -7.57 5.68
C ASP A 396 -28.63 -6.28 6.50
N ILE A 397 -27.48 -5.62 6.39
CA ILE A 397 -27.13 -4.37 7.06
C ILE A 397 -26.42 -3.44 6.06
N CYS A 398 -26.67 -2.14 6.10
CA CYS A 398 -25.91 -1.15 5.35
C CYS A 398 -25.79 0.17 6.13
N PHE A 399 -24.79 0.97 5.76
CA PHE A 399 -24.73 2.37 6.19
C PHE A 399 -25.03 3.25 4.98
N GLY A 400 -25.69 4.39 5.18
CA GLY A 400 -26.06 5.30 4.09
C GLY A 400 -27.50 5.76 4.20
N ASP A 401 -28.14 5.95 3.04
CA ASP A 401 -29.54 6.36 2.88
C ASP A 401 -30.18 5.48 1.80
N PRO A 402 -30.50 4.20 2.10
CA PRO A 402 -30.91 3.21 1.09
C PRO A 402 -32.20 3.60 0.36
N ASP A 403 -33.13 4.24 1.06
CA ASP A 403 -34.43 4.66 0.53
C ASP A 403 -34.46 6.10 -0.02
N LYS A 404 -33.31 6.81 0.01
CA LYS A 404 -33.15 8.20 -0.43
C LYS A 404 -34.03 9.19 0.37
N ALA A 405 -34.31 8.85 1.63
CA ALA A 405 -35.12 9.60 2.58
C ALA A 405 -34.35 10.78 3.24
N LYS A 406 -33.10 11.02 2.83
CA LYS A 406 -32.18 12.06 3.34
C LYS A 406 -31.73 11.87 4.80
N LYS A 407 -31.92 10.69 5.37
CA LYS A 407 -31.38 10.30 6.67
C LYS A 407 -30.20 9.37 6.42
N ARG A 408 -28.98 9.82 6.72
CA ARG A 408 -27.78 8.99 6.60
C ARG A 408 -27.48 8.35 7.95
N GLY A 409 -27.53 7.02 8.01
CA GLY A 409 -27.38 6.27 9.26
C GLY A 409 -27.11 4.79 9.02
N LEU A 410 -27.31 3.98 10.06
CA LEU A 410 -27.21 2.53 9.98
C LEU A 410 -28.60 1.92 9.80
N TYR A 411 -28.75 1.08 8.79
CA TYR A 411 -30.01 0.46 8.39
C TYR A 411 -29.89 -1.07 8.35
N PHE A 412 -30.98 -1.75 8.67
CA PHE A 412 -31.12 -3.20 8.54
C PHE A 412 -32.24 -3.54 7.58
N LYS A 413 -32.02 -4.56 6.74
CA LYS A 413 -33.07 -5.08 5.87
C LYS A 413 -33.95 -6.04 6.64
N VAL A 414 -35.24 -5.72 6.76
CA VAL A 414 -36.22 -6.45 7.57
C VAL A 414 -37.00 -7.43 6.71
N ARG A 415 -37.26 -8.64 7.25
CA ARG A 415 -38.39 -9.49 6.83
C ARG A 415 -39.53 -9.29 7.81
N TRP A 416 -40.70 -8.90 7.30
CA TRP A 416 -41.93 -8.80 8.07
C TRP A 416 -42.64 -10.15 8.13
N LYS A 417 -43.17 -10.50 9.30
CA LYS A 417 -43.82 -11.78 9.57
C LYS A 417 -45.12 -11.90 8.78
N GLY A 418 -45.27 -12.99 8.03
CA GLY A 418 -46.45 -13.23 7.18
C GLY A 418 -46.37 -12.58 5.79
N TYR A 419 -45.35 -11.76 5.51
CA TYR A 419 -45.15 -11.13 4.20
C TYR A 419 -44.10 -11.85 3.36
N ASP A 420 -44.18 -11.68 2.04
CA ASP A 420 -43.20 -12.23 1.11
C ASP A 420 -41.99 -11.28 0.88
N LYS A 421 -41.04 -11.71 0.05
CA LYS A 421 -39.77 -11.00 -0.22
C LYS A 421 -39.94 -9.61 -0.85
N SER A 422 -41.10 -9.30 -1.44
CA SER A 422 -41.37 -8.00 -2.06
C SER A 422 -41.63 -6.90 -1.04
N TYR A 423 -41.98 -7.27 0.19
CA TYR A 423 -42.18 -6.36 1.32
C TYR A 423 -40.90 -6.14 2.15
N ASP A 424 -39.75 -6.71 1.78
CA ASP A 424 -38.50 -6.56 2.56
C ASP A 424 -37.95 -5.12 2.48
N THR A 425 -38.24 -4.29 3.48
CA THR A 425 -37.82 -2.87 3.60
C THR A 425 -36.49 -2.68 4.33
N TRP A 426 -35.91 -1.49 4.23
CA TRP A 426 -34.76 -1.06 5.03
C TRP A 426 -35.24 -0.18 6.19
N GLU A 427 -34.99 -0.61 7.42
CA GLU A 427 -35.38 0.15 8.62
C GLU A 427 -34.15 0.72 9.32
N PRO A 428 -34.21 1.98 9.80
CA PRO A 428 -33.13 2.59 10.56
C PRO A 428 -32.98 1.92 11.93
N ILE A 429 -31.76 1.85 12.47
CA ILE A 429 -31.50 1.21 13.77
C ILE A 429 -32.32 1.82 14.91
N GLU A 430 -32.64 3.12 14.86
CA GLU A 430 -33.47 3.81 15.84
C GLU A 430 -34.92 3.29 15.86
N GLY A 431 -35.43 2.81 14.71
CA GLY A 431 -36.76 2.19 14.60
C GLY A 431 -36.82 0.74 15.09
N LEU A 432 -35.67 0.11 15.36
CA LEU A 432 -35.55 -1.29 15.77
C LEU A 432 -35.22 -1.45 17.27
N SER A 433 -35.43 -0.40 18.08
CA SER A 433 -35.19 -0.38 19.53
C SER A 433 -35.88 -1.54 20.27
N ASN A 434 -37.13 -1.85 19.90
CA ASN A 434 -37.92 -2.93 20.51
C ASN A 434 -37.50 -4.34 20.01
N CYS A 435 -36.51 -4.46 19.12
CA CYS A 435 -36.10 -5.71 18.47
C CYS A 435 -34.67 -6.15 18.85
N GLU A 436 -34.19 -5.82 20.05
CA GLU A 436 -32.80 -6.05 20.46
C GLU A 436 -32.36 -7.53 20.37
N GLU A 437 -33.22 -8.50 20.67
CA GLU A 437 -32.91 -9.92 20.51
C GLU A 437 -32.62 -10.30 19.05
N ARG A 438 -33.40 -9.75 18.10
CA ARG A 438 -33.24 -10.00 16.66
C ARG A 438 -31.98 -9.33 16.12
N LEU A 439 -31.65 -8.14 16.62
CA LEU A 439 -30.37 -7.48 16.36
C LEU A 439 -29.20 -8.33 16.88
N LYS A 440 -29.28 -8.83 18.12
CA LYS A 440 -28.27 -9.70 18.72
C LYS A 440 -28.10 -11.02 17.95
N GLU A 441 -29.19 -11.65 17.52
CA GLU A 441 -29.17 -12.86 16.69
C GLU A 441 -28.45 -12.60 15.36
N PHE A 442 -28.86 -11.55 14.64
CA PHE A 442 -28.28 -11.17 13.35
C PHE A 442 -26.78 -10.85 13.47
N VAL A 443 -26.39 -10.01 14.43
CA VAL A 443 -24.98 -9.63 14.62
C VAL A 443 -24.15 -10.85 15.03
N SER A 444 -24.63 -11.69 15.95
CA SER A 444 -23.94 -12.92 16.37
C SER A 444 -23.73 -13.91 15.22
N LYS A 445 -24.74 -14.07 14.36
CA LYS A 445 -24.67 -14.93 13.18
C LYS A 445 -23.77 -14.34 12.09
N GLY A 446 -23.85 -13.03 11.89
CA GLY A 446 -23.04 -12.28 10.94
C GLY A 446 -21.56 -12.31 11.29
N TYR A 447 -21.23 -12.13 12.58
CA TYR A 447 -19.89 -12.25 13.15
C TYR A 447 -19.32 -13.66 12.89
N LYS A 448 -20.03 -14.72 13.33
CA LYS A 448 -19.62 -16.12 13.11
C LYS A 448 -19.44 -16.48 11.63
N SER A 449 -20.16 -15.82 10.72
CA SER A 449 -20.11 -16.06 9.27
C SER A 449 -19.12 -15.14 8.52
N ASN A 450 -18.49 -14.19 9.22
CA ASN A 450 -17.64 -13.14 8.66
C ASN A 450 -18.33 -12.39 7.49
N ILE A 451 -19.55 -11.89 7.71
CA ILE A 451 -20.30 -11.16 6.66
C ILE A 451 -19.70 -9.79 6.35
N LEU A 452 -19.08 -9.16 7.35
CA LEU A 452 -18.32 -7.92 7.27
C LEU A 452 -16.96 -8.14 7.96
N PRO A 453 -15.86 -7.58 7.43
CA PRO A 453 -14.57 -7.70 8.07
C PRO A 453 -14.49 -6.85 9.33
N LEU A 454 -13.69 -7.33 10.29
CA LEU A 454 -13.21 -6.58 11.45
C LEU A 454 -11.69 -6.35 11.35
N PRO A 455 -11.11 -5.40 12.10
CA PRO A 455 -9.66 -5.22 12.15
C PRO A 455 -8.90 -6.53 12.39
N GLY A 456 -7.87 -6.80 11.58
CA GLY A 456 -7.08 -8.04 11.63
C GLY A 456 -7.71 -9.27 10.95
N SER A 457 -8.98 -9.25 10.54
CA SER A 457 -9.62 -10.37 9.82
C SER A 457 -9.29 -10.41 8.31
N VAL A 458 -8.82 -9.31 7.75
CA VAL A 458 -8.47 -9.17 6.33
C VAL A 458 -7.00 -9.43 6.13
N TYR A 459 -6.64 -10.38 5.26
CA TYR A 459 -5.24 -10.67 4.94
C TYR A 459 -4.70 -9.73 3.85
N PHE A 460 -5.54 -9.42 2.85
CA PHE A 460 -5.15 -8.66 1.67
C PHE A 460 -6.23 -7.63 1.33
N ILE A 461 -5.86 -6.36 1.07
CA ILE A 461 -6.74 -5.37 0.42
C ILE A 461 -6.19 -5.07 -0.98
N CYS A 462 -7.03 -5.19 -2.01
CA CYS A 462 -6.74 -4.59 -3.32
C CYS A 462 -7.76 -3.49 -3.64
N GLY A 463 -7.39 -2.57 -4.53
CA GLY A 463 -8.37 -1.64 -5.09
C GLY A 463 -7.81 -0.61 -6.06
N GLY A 464 -8.68 -0.08 -6.90
CA GLY A 464 -8.38 0.96 -7.88
C GLY A 464 -9.14 2.26 -7.56
N PRO A 465 -8.74 3.02 -6.50
CA PRO A 465 -9.48 4.21 -6.07
C PRO A 465 -9.56 5.25 -7.19
N PRO A 466 -10.76 5.63 -7.65
CA PRO A 466 -10.92 6.51 -8.80
C PRO A 466 -10.48 7.94 -8.46
N CYS A 467 -9.34 8.35 -9.01
CA CYS A 467 -8.80 9.70 -8.88
C CYS A 467 -9.14 10.54 -10.11
N GLN A 468 -10.42 10.86 -10.33
CA GLN A 468 -10.85 11.48 -11.59
C GLN A 468 -10.18 12.84 -11.84
N GLY A 469 -9.85 13.59 -10.78
CA GLY A 469 -9.24 14.93 -10.86
C GLY A 469 -7.90 14.98 -11.60
N VAL A 470 -7.17 13.87 -11.71
CA VAL A 470 -5.86 13.82 -12.41
C VAL A 470 -5.99 13.85 -13.93
N SER A 471 -7.11 13.39 -14.49
CA SER A 471 -7.27 13.10 -15.92
C SER A 471 -7.10 14.33 -16.81
N GLY A 472 -6.44 14.13 -17.97
CA GLY A 472 -6.29 15.10 -19.06
C GLY A 472 -7.55 15.91 -19.39
N PHE A 473 -8.73 15.29 -19.32
CA PHE A 473 -10.00 15.89 -19.73
C PHE A 473 -10.68 16.78 -18.68
N ASN A 474 -10.22 16.81 -17.43
CA ASN A 474 -10.81 17.68 -16.41
C ASN A 474 -10.37 19.15 -16.62
N ARG A 475 -11.34 20.02 -16.94
CA ARG A 475 -11.15 21.47 -17.17
C ARG A 475 -10.92 22.29 -15.89
N PHE A 476 -11.46 21.81 -14.76
CA PHE A 476 -11.29 22.41 -13.44
C PHE A 476 -10.52 21.41 -12.58
N ARG A 477 -9.23 21.67 -12.33
CA ARG A 477 -8.38 20.85 -11.48
C ARG A 477 -7.83 21.71 -10.36
N ASN A 478 -7.97 21.28 -9.11
CA ASN A 478 -7.34 21.94 -7.99
C ASN A 478 -5.88 21.43 -7.84
N SER A 479 -4.97 21.97 -8.64
CA SER A 479 -3.55 21.61 -8.57
C SER A 479 -2.86 22.07 -7.28
N ASN A 480 -3.46 23.02 -6.54
CA ASN A 480 -2.88 23.59 -5.32
C ASN A 480 -3.28 22.78 -4.07
N ALA A 481 -4.49 22.21 -4.05
CA ALA A 481 -4.93 21.28 -3.01
C ALA A 481 -5.64 20.06 -3.63
N PRO A 482 -4.88 19.07 -4.17
CA PRO A 482 -5.45 17.92 -4.87
C PRO A 482 -6.39 17.03 -4.04
N LEU A 483 -6.24 17.01 -2.70
CA LEU A 483 -7.07 16.21 -1.79
C LEU A 483 -8.40 16.89 -1.42
N GLU A 484 -8.48 18.22 -1.55
CA GLU A 484 -9.73 18.97 -1.34
C GLU A 484 -10.69 18.78 -2.53
N ASP A 485 -10.19 18.35 -3.69
CA ASP A 485 -11.03 17.94 -4.81
C ASP A 485 -11.78 16.65 -4.45
N VAL A 486 -13.10 16.75 -4.31
CA VAL A 486 -14.03 15.64 -4.05
C VAL A 486 -13.79 14.46 -5.02
N LYS A 487 -13.32 14.72 -6.25
CA LYS A 487 -12.98 13.71 -7.26
C LYS A 487 -11.78 12.83 -6.92
N ASN A 488 -10.98 13.20 -5.93
CA ASN A 488 -9.80 12.46 -5.45
C ASN A 488 -9.99 11.91 -4.02
N LYS A 489 -11.09 12.28 -3.34
CA LYS A 489 -11.45 11.83 -1.98
C LYS A 489 -11.40 10.30 -1.81
N GLN A 490 -11.68 9.54 -2.87
CA GLN A 490 -11.65 8.07 -2.84
C GLN A 490 -10.26 7.48 -2.54
N LEU A 491 -9.16 8.20 -2.84
CA LEU A 491 -7.83 7.80 -2.38
C LEU A 491 -7.69 7.88 -0.85
N VAL A 492 -8.29 8.90 -0.23
CA VAL A 492 -8.31 9.05 1.23
C VAL A 492 -9.13 7.93 1.85
N VAL A 493 -10.35 7.67 1.35
CA VAL A 493 -11.23 6.58 1.81
C VAL A 493 -10.55 5.21 1.72
N TYR A 494 -9.83 4.93 0.64
CA TYR A 494 -9.05 3.70 0.47
C TYR A 494 -7.96 3.55 1.55
N MET A 495 -7.18 4.61 1.78
CA MET A 495 -6.12 4.63 2.80
C MET A 495 -6.69 4.53 4.23
N ASP A 496 -7.80 5.21 4.52
CA ASP A 496 -8.50 5.14 5.81
C ASP A 496 -9.09 3.75 6.08
N THR A 497 -9.48 3.02 5.02
CA THR A 497 -9.94 1.63 5.12
C THR A 497 -8.80 0.67 5.43
N ILE A 498 -7.61 0.90 4.85
CA ILE A 498 -6.37 0.18 5.22
C ILE A 498 -5.99 0.47 6.67
N GLU A 499 -6.07 1.74 7.10
CA GLU A 499 -5.73 2.16 8.46
C GLU A 499 -6.62 1.52 9.53
N HIS A 500 -7.91 1.39 9.21
CA HIS A 500 -8.90 0.73 10.07
C HIS A 500 -8.72 -0.80 10.12
N LEU A 501 -8.63 -1.46 8.96
CA LEU A 501 -8.63 -2.93 8.88
C LEU A 501 -7.25 -3.58 9.11
N LYS A 502 -6.16 -2.83 8.86
CA LYS A 502 -4.75 -3.24 9.03
C LYS A 502 -4.40 -4.59 8.37
N PRO A 503 -4.61 -4.74 7.05
CA PRO A 503 -4.32 -5.99 6.34
C PRO A 503 -2.83 -6.32 6.31
N ARG A 504 -2.47 -7.60 6.12
CA ARG A 504 -1.05 -8.00 5.99
C ARG A 504 -0.44 -7.52 4.66
N TYR A 505 -1.23 -7.45 3.60
CA TYR A 505 -0.83 -6.92 2.28
C TYR A 505 -1.84 -5.93 1.69
N VAL A 506 -1.33 -5.00 0.90
CA VAL A 506 -2.09 -4.01 0.14
C VAL A 506 -1.56 -3.98 -1.30
N LEU A 507 -2.47 -3.94 -2.28
CA LEU A 507 -2.14 -3.58 -3.67
C LEU A 507 -3.11 -2.54 -4.20
N MET A 508 -2.61 -1.33 -4.44
CA MET A 508 -3.36 -0.26 -5.11
C MET A 508 -2.98 -0.21 -6.60
N GLU A 509 -3.98 -0.20 -7.49
CA GLU A 509 -3.81 0.13 -8.92
C GLU A 509 -4.19 1.59 -9.17
N ASN A 510 -3.52 2.25 -10.12
CA ASN A 510 -4.03 3.49 -10.71
C ASN A 510 -3.45 3.81 -12.09
N VAL A 511 -4.00 4.86 -12.71
CA VAL A 511 -3.47 5.45 -13.96
C VAL A 511 -2.14 6.15 -13.74
N VAL A 512 -1.27 6.16 -14.76
CA VAL A 512 0.06 6.81 -14.72
C VAL A 512 -0.02 8.31 -14.40
N ASP A 513 -1.11 8.97 -14.75
CA ASP A 513 -1.31 10.39 -14.46
C ASP A 513 -1.31 10.73 -12.96
N ILE A 514 -1.49 9.75 -12.06
CA ILE A 514 -1.32 9.94 -10.61
C ILE A 514 0.12 10.38 -10.23
N LEU A 515 1.10 10.07 -11.07
CA LEU A 515 2.52 10.44 -10.92
C LEU A 515 2.88 11.74 -11.66
N LYS A 516 2.02 12.24 -12.55
CA LYS A 516 2.26 13.46 -13.33
C LYS A 516 1.48 14.66 -12.80
N PHE A 517 0.20 14.45 -12.46
CA PHE A 517 -0.67 15.53 -12.02
C PHE A 517 -0.18 16.11 -10.68
N ALA A 518 -0.17 17.44 -10.58
CA ALA A 518 0.34 18.17 -9.41
C ALA A 518 1.72 17.65 -8.94
N LYS A 519 2.67 17.45 -9.88
CA LYS A 519 4.01 16.88 -9.62
C LYS A 519 4.00 15.48 -8.98
N GLY A 520 2.94 14.70 -9.23
CA GLY A 520 2.77 13.36 -8.69
C GLY A 520 2.20 13.31 -7.27
N PHE A 521 1.69 14.44 -6.74
CA PHE A 521 1.23 14.58 -5.36
C PHE A 521 0.41 13.40 -4.84
N LEU A 522 -0.56 12.88 -5.62
CA LEU A 522 -1.42 11.79 -5.16
C LEU A 522 -0.67 10.45 -5.02
N GLY A 523 0.31 10.17 -5.89
CA GLY A 523 1.19 9.00 -5.74
C GLY A 523 2.12 9.14 -4.53
N GLN A 524 2.66 10.35 -4.32
CA GLN A 524 3.50 10.68 -3.16
C GLN A 524 2.71 10.55 -1.84
N TYR A 525 1.48 11.05 -1.81
CA TYR A 525 0.53 10.91 -0.70
C TYR A 525 0.21 9.44 -0.41
N ALA A 526 -0.05 8.63 -1.44
CA ALA A 526 -0.35 7.21 -1.29
C ALA A 526 0.81 6.43 -0.65
N VAL A 527 2.05 6.68 -1.10
CA VAL A 527 3.26 6.13 -0.47
C VAL A 527 3.41 6.67 0.97
N GLY A 528 3.22 7.97 1.17
CA GLY A 528 3.30 8.62 2.48
C GLY A 528 2.34 8.04 3.52
N ARG A 529 1.07 7.78 3.16
CA ARG A 529 0.07 7.14 4.03
C ARG A 529 0.46 5.71 4.42
N LEU A 530 0.99 4.90 3.50
CA LEU A 530 1.50 3.56 3.85
C LEU A 530 2.68 3.65 4.83
N VAL A 531 3.65 4.53 4.56
CA VAL A 531 4.83 4.70 5.43
C VAL A 531 4.45 5.30 6.79
N SER A 532 3.46 6.20 6.88
CA SER A 532 2.94 6.73 8.16
C SER A 532 2.26 5.65 8.99
N MET A 533 1.52 4.74 8.35
CA MET A 533 0.96 3.52 8.96
C MET A 533 2.01 2.43 9.25
N ASN A 534 3.30 2.73 9.10
CA ASN A 534 4.44 1.82 9.30
C ASN A 534 4.48 0.60 8.34
N TYR A 535 3.74 0.63 7.22
CA TYR A 535 3.87 -0.38 6.17
C TYR A 535 5.18 -0.19 5.42
N GLN A 536 5.79 -1.32 5.04
CA GLN A 536 6.77 -1.32 3.95
C GLN A 536 6.02 -1.04 2.65
N ALA A 537 6.60 -0.24 1.77
CA ALA A 537 5.93 0.23 0.56
C ALA A 537 6.87 0.23 -0.65
N ARG A 538 6.32 0.10 -1.85
CA ARG A 538 7.03 0.37 -3.11
C ARG A 538 6.07 0.62 -4.24
N MET A 539 6.53 1.40 -5.23
CA MET A 539 5.72 1.82 -6.36
C MET A 539 6.43 1.50 -7.67
N GLY A 540 5.70 0.94 -8.62
CA GLY A 540 6.21 0.53 -9.92
C GLY A 540 5.19 0.79 -11.01
N MET A 541 5.65 0.74 -12.26
CA MET A 541 4.77 0.77 -13.43
C MET A 541 4.90 -0.55 -14.19
N MET A 542 3.78 -1.04 -14.71
CA MET A 542 3.73 -2.29 -15.47
C MET A 542 2.88 -2.07 -16.73
N ALA A 543 3.38 -2.54 -17.88
CA ALA A 543 2.63 -2.57 -19.13
C ALA A 543 1.93 -3.92 -19.28
N ALA A 544 0.61 -3.94 -19.47
CA ALA A 544 -0.15 -5.18 -19.63
C ALA A 544 0.39 -6.08 -20.76
N GLY A 545 0.86 -5.48 -21.86
CA GLY A 545 1.44 -6.20 -22.98
C GLY A 545 2.69 -7.03 -22.65
N SER A 546 3.46 -6.63 -21.63
CA SER A 546 4.64 -7.39 -21.15
C SER A 546 4.29 -8.73 -20.51
N TYR A 547 2.99 -9.04 -20.35
CA TYR A 547 2.46 -10.21 -19.65
C TYR A 547 1.43 -10.98 -20.52
N GLY A 548 1.58 -10.95 -21.85
CA GLY A 548 0.79 -11.78 -22.76
C GLY A 548 -0.61 -11.24 -23.06
N VAL A 549 -0.72 -9.94 -23.36
CA VAL A 549 -1.99 -9.31 -23.81
C VAL A 549 -1.70 -8.40 -25.00
N PRO A 550 -2.48 -8.43 -26.10
CA PRO A 550 -2.27 -7.55 -27.27
C PRO A 550 -2.76 -6.10 -27.02
N GLN A 551 -2.37 -5.50 -25.89
CA GLN A 551 -2.72 -4.14 -25.50
C GLN A 551 -1.56 -3.45 -24.78
N PHE A 552 -1.12 -2.29 -25.29
CA PHE A 552 -0.25 -1.40 -24.54
C PHE A 552 -1.06 -0.61 -23.50
N ARG A 553 -1.13 -1.13 -22.26
CA ARG A 553 -1.78 -0.48 -21.12
C ARG A 553 -0.81 -0.36 -19.96
N MET A 554 -0.22 0.82 -19.80
CA MET A 554 0.64 1.14 -18.64
C MET A 554 -0.21 1.49 -17.41
N ARG A 555 0.12 0.92 -16.25
CA ARG A 555 -0.51 1.21 -14.96
C ARG A 555 0.49 1.29 -13.83
N VAL A 556 0.15 2.09 -12.81
CA VAL A 556 0.91 2.23 -11.57
C VAL A 556 0.37 1.22 -10.57
N PHE A 557 1.28 0.52 -9.91
CA PHE A 557 0.98 -0.41 -8.83
C PHE A 557 1.76 0.00 -7.59
N LEU A 558 1.08 0.13 -6.46
CA LEU A 558 1.67 0.42 -5.15
C LEU A 558 1.44 -0.77 -4.23
N TRP A 559 2.53 -1.46 -3.90
CA TRP A 559 2.53 -2.50 -2.86
C TRP A 559 2.66 -1.86 -1.49
N GLY A 560 1.84 -2.34 -0.55
CA GLY A 560 2.08 -2.24 0.89
C GLY A 560 2.20 -3.63 1.51
N SER A 561 3.10 -3.81 2.48
CA SER A 561 3.11 -5.00 3.33
C SER A 561 3.34 -4.61 4.79
N HIS A 562 2.61 -5.26 5.69
CA HIS A 562 2.73 -5.06 7.14
C HIS A 562 4.20 -5.23 7.59
N PRO A 563 4.66 -4.50 8.63
CA PRO A 563 6.06 -4.54 9.07
C PRO A 563 6.65 -5.95 9.33
N SER A 564 5.84 -6.91 9.77
CA SER A 564 6.26 -8.30 10.00
C SER A 564 6.27 -9.20 8.75
N GLU A 565 5.89 -8.68 7.59
CA GLU A 565 5.79 -9.43 6.32
C GLU A 565 6.97 -9.14 5.38
N LYS A 566 7.12 -9.96 4.33
CA LYS A 566 8.06 -9.70 3.25
C LYS A 566 7.39 -8.84 2.17
N LEU A 567 7.94 -7.66 1.90
CA LEU A 567 7.49 -6.81 0.79
C LEU A 567 7.61 -7.55 -0.56
N PRO A 568 6.52 -7.67 -1.35
CA PRO A 568 6.55 -8.35 -2.64
C PRO A 568 7.49 -7.70 -3.68
N GLN A 569 7.82 -8.45 -4.72
CA GLN A 569 8.52 -7.93 -5.90
C GLN A 569 7.53 -7.72 -7.04
N TYR A 570 7.84 -6.81 -7.96
CA TYR A 570 7.16 -6.80 -9.26
C TYR A 570 7.67 -7.99 -10.09
N PRO A 571 6.79 -8.71 -10.83
CA PRO A 571 7.24 -9.70 -11.78
C PRO A 571 8.02 -9.02 -12.92
N LEU A 572 8.97 -9.73 -13.51
CA LEU A 572 9.63 -9.28 -14.73
C LEU A 572 8.70 -9.49 -15.94
N PRO A 573 8.86 -8.71 -17.03
CA PRO A 573 8.25 -9.00 -18.32
C PRO A 573 8.46 -10.46 -18.74
N THR A 574 7.42 -11.08 -19.32
CA THR A 574 7.50 -12.39 -19.97
C THR A 574 7.42 -12.29 -21.49
N HIS A 575 6.76 -11.25 -21.99
CA HIS A 575 6.60 -10.97 -23.42
C HIS A 575 7.34 -9.69 -23.83
N GLU A 576 7.85 -9.69 -25.06
CA GLU A 576 8.21 -8.48 -25.78
C GLU A 576 7.00 -7.54 -25.91
N VAL A 577 7.28 -6.24 -26.08
CA VAL A 577 6.24 -5.24 -26.33
C VAL A 577 6.69 -4.33 -27.45
N PHE A 578 5.80 -4.09 -28.43
CA PHE A 578 6.00 -3.09 -29.49
C PHE A 578 5.90 -1.66 -28.94
N SER A 579 6.90 -1.24 -28.16
CA SER A 579 7.04 0.12 -27.62
C SER A 579 8.48 0.59 -27.73
N ARG A 580 8.69 1.86 -28.09
CA ARG A 580 10.01 2.49 -28.00
C ARG A 580 10.34 2.81 -26.53
N GLY A 581 11.15 1.95 -25.93
CA GLY A 581 11.82 2.18 -24.66
C GLY A 581 11.42 1.20 -23.54
N GLY A 582 12.43 0.59 -22.91
CA GLY A 582 12.32 0.13 -21.53
C GLY A 582 12.47 -1.37 -21.25
N VAL A 583 12.49 -2.24 -22.27
CA VAL A 583 12.82 -3.67 -22.08
C VAL A 583 14.19 -3.93 -22.71
N PRO A 584 15.21 -4.38 -21.96
CA PRO A 584 16.48 -4.78 -22.53
C PRO A 584 16.28 -5.98 -23.46
N ASN A 585 16.76 -5.89 -24.71
CA ASN A 585 16.74 -6.98 -25.70
C ASN A 585 17.69 -8.16 -25.34
N GLU A 586 18.16 -8.21 -24.09
CA GLU A 586 19.16 -9.13 -23.57
C GLU A 586 18.50 -10.32 -22.84
N PHE A 587 17.18 -10.28 -22.66
CA PHE A 587 16.37 -11.37 -22.12
C PHE A 587 15.66 -12.12 -23.26
N GLU A 588 15.69 -13.45 -23.22
CA GLU A 588 14.85 -14.29 -24.09
C GLU A 588 13.38 -14.18 -23.61
N LEU A 589 12.59 -13.36 -24.31
CA LEU A 589 11.18 -13.13 -24.04
C LEU A 589 10.30 -13.76 -25.12
N GLU A 590 9.05 -14.07 -24.77
CA GLU A 590 8.04 -14.52 -25.75
C GLU A 590 7.66 -13.36 -26.69
N SER A 591 7.36 -13.68 -27.95
CA SER A 591 7.00 -12.66 -28.94
C SER A 591 5.72 -11.90 -28.55
N ALA A 592 5.71 -10.59 -28.83
CA ALA A 592 4.58 -9.72 -28.54
C ALA A 592 3.29 -10.17 -29.24
N LEU A 593 2.23 -10.42 -28.47
CA LEU A 593 0.93 -10.86 -29.01
C LEU A 593 0.24 -9.76 -29.83
N THR A 594 -0.50 -10.19 -30.85
CA THR A 594 -1.28 -9.34 -31.76
C THR A 594 -2.78 -9.48 -31.53
N LEU A 595 -3.58 -8.60 -32.16
CA LEU A 595 -5.03 -8.72 -32.14
C LEU A 595 -5.51 -10.06 -32.73
N ALA A 596 -4.82 -10.61 -33.73
CA ALA A 596 -5.20 -11.89 -34.33
C ALA A 596 -5.09 -13.05 -33.33
N ASP A 597 -4.06 -13.04 -32.47
CA ASP A 597 -3.82 -14.09 -31.48
C ASP A 597 -4.91 -14.14 -30.38
N ALA A 598 -5.67 -13.05 -30.19
CA ALA A 598 -6.70 -12.96 -29.17
C ALA A 598 -8.15 -13.04 -29.67
N ILE A 599 -8.42 -12.86 -30.96
CA ILE A 599 -9.80 -12.86 -31.50
C ILE A 599 -10.01 -13.57 -32.85
N SER A 600 -9.00 -14.26 -33.40
CA SER A 600 -9.15 -14.94 -34.71
C SER A 600 -10.04 -16.18 -34.69
N ASP A 601 -10.31 -16.73 -33.50
CA ASP A 601 -11.22 -17.84 -33.23
C ASP A 601 -12.70 -17.40 -33.04
N LEU A 602 -12.95 -16.10 -32.87
CA LEU A 602 -14.30 -15.59 -32.61
C LEU A 602 -15.20 -15.70 -33.86
N PRO A 603 -16.44 -16.24 -33.73
CA PRO A 603 -17.37 -16.35 -34.85
C PRO A 603 -17.88 -14.97 -35.29
N GLN A 604 -17.95 -14.75 -36.61
CA GLN A 604 -18.37 -13.46 -37.17
C GLN A 604 -19.78 -13.03 -36.73
N VAL A 605 -19.88 -11.82 -36.21
CA VAL A 605 -21.13 -11.11 -35.85
C VAL A 605 -21.40 -9.96 -36.84
N ASN A 606 -22.65 -9.50 -36.87
CA ASN A 606 -23.03 -8.24 -37.53
C ASN A 606 -22.89 -7.07 -36.54
N ASN A 607 -23.13 -5.84 -37.01
CA ASN A 607 -23.11 -4.64 -36.17
C ASN A 607 -24.17 -4.67 -35.03
N ASP A 608 -25.28 -5.37 -35.26
CA ASP A 608 -26.30 -5.67 -34.25
C ASP A 608 -26.35 -7.19 -34.07
N GLU A 609 -26.28 -7.63 -32.82
CA GLU A 609 -26.25 -9.03 -32.39
C GLU A 609 -26.90 -9.12 -31.00
N SER A 610 -28.13 -9.62 -30.96
CA SER A 610 -28.96 -9.72 -29.75
C SER A 610 -28.87 -11.08 -29.05
N ARG A 611 -27.97 -11.96 -29.51
CA ARG A 611 -27.76 -13.29 -28.93
C ARG A 611 -26.63 -13.27 -27.92
N ASP A 612 -26.96 -13.42 -26.64
CA ASP A 612 -25.98 -13.55 -25.55
C ASP A 612 -25.11 -14.82 -25.63
N GLN A 613 -25.53 -15.83 -26.41
CA GLN A 613 -24.86 -17.12 -26.53
C GLN A 613 -24.74 -17.55 -27.99
N ARG A 614 -23.57 -18.10 -28.35
CA ARG A 614 -23.28 -18.61 -29.69
C ARG A 614 -22.20 -19.70 -29.64
N ASN A 615 -22.33 -20.69 -30.52
CA ASN A 615 -21.28 -21.69 -30.72
C ASN A 615 -20.10 -21.07 -31.47
N TYR A 616 -18.86 -21.35 -31.03
CA TYR A 616 -17.63 -20.96 -31.73
C TYR A 616 -17.46 -21.69 -33.07
N GLY A 617 -18.19 -22.80 -33.26
CA GLY A 617 -18.04 -23.69 -34.41
C GLY A 617 -17.04 -24.82 -34.13
N THR A 618 -16.89 -25.72 -35.10
CA THR A 618 -15.72 -26.60 -35.18
C THR A 618 -14.69 -25.92 -36.07
N THR A 619 -13.50 -25.67 -35.51
CA THR A 619 -12.31 -25.20 -36.22
C THR A 619 -11.79 -26.21 -37.24
#